data_AF-A0A3A9SRF4-F1
#
_entry.id   AF-A0A3A9SRF4-F1
#
_cell.length_a   1.000
_cell.length_b   1.000
_cell.length_c   1.000
_cell.angle_alpha   90.00
_cell.angle_beta   90.00
_cell.angle_gamma   90.00
#
_symmetry.space_group_name_H-M   'P 1'
#
loop_
_entity.id
_entity.type
_entity.pdbx_description
1 polymer ?
#
loop_
_entity_poly.entity_id
_entity_poly.type
_entity_poly.pdbx_seq_one_letter_code
_entity_poly.pdbx_strand_id
1 'polypeptide(L)'
;MSNIHPDELYEQLCENATSRKKKTLTLVHEVCKKQSESDVKDFSLGTIAGLMADKGGLSEQALRNKNAEPYRLLISRWAEYSNTTTKKPKKKAITTLNDEILSQISEPTVKALVGMIIAENKKLKNENNMLKNQTCITIDMRNQKNATSPNSDAVVVSALDDLTETEINALRDAVSERFFKERGWTADEQGRVKEKGYPVYKTGYVTAIKKILEEL
;
A
#
# COMPACT_ATOMS: atom_id res chain seq x y z
N MET A 1 -25.36 -9.77 -46.33
CA MET A 1 -25.12 -11.15 -45.86
C MET A 1 -26.06 -11.38 -44.69
N SER A 2 -26.84 -12.45 -44.73
CA SER A 2 -28.12 -12.63 -44.05
C SER A 2 -28.17 -12.13 -42.61
N ASN A 3 -29.12 -11.24 -42.33
CA ASN A 3 -29.47 -10.69 -41.03
C ASN A 3 -30.20 -11.76 -40.18
N ILE A 4 -29.53 -12.89 -39.95
CA ILE A 4 -30.04 -14.03 -39.18
C ILE A 4 -29.96 -13.65 -37.71
N HIS A 5 -31.06 -13.81 -36.99
CA HIS A 5 -31.13 -13.49 -35.57
C HIS A 5 -30.14 -14.39 -34.80
N PRO A 6 -29.44 -13.90 -33.75
CA PRO A 6 -28.50 -14.71 -32.98
C PRO A 6 -29.10 -16.01 -32.42
N ASP A 7 -30.42 -16.02 -32.18
CA ASP A 7 -31.17 -17.19 -31.72
C ASP A 7 -31.31 -18.27 -32.81
N GLU A 8 -31.58 -17.89 -34.06
CA GLU A 8 -31.68 -18.82 -35.19
C GLU A 8 -30.33 -19.49 -35.48
N LEU A 9 -29.23 -18.73 -35.33
CA LEU A 9 -27.88 -19.29 -35.45
C LEU A 9 -27.57 -20.27 -34.33
N TYR A 10 -28.03 -20.00 -33.11
CA TYR A 10 -27.87 -20.92 -31.99
C TYR A 10 -28.58 -22.25 -32.26
N GLU A 11 -29.81 -22.22 -32.80
CA GLU A 11 -30.55 -23.42 -33.16
C GLU A 11 -29.81 -24.26 -34.21
N GLN A 12 -29.31 -23.63 -35.29
CA GLN A 12 -28.51 -24.29 -36.33
C GLN A 12 -27.22 -24.93 -35.79
N LEU A 13 -26.54 -24.25 -34.85
CA LEU A 13 -25.34 -24.78 -34.21
C LEU A 13 -25.67 -25.92 -33.25
N CYS A 14 -26.84 -25.90 -32.61
CA CYS A 14 -27.30 -26.98 -31.75
C CYS A 14 -27.65 -28.25 -32.52
N GLU A 15 -28.26 -28.17 -33.71
CA GLU A 15 -28.59 -29.35 -34.53
C GLU A 15 -27.35 -30.20 -34.86
N ASN A 16 -26.24 -29.56 -35.16
CA ASN A 16 -24.98 -30.20 -35.56
C ASN A 16 -24.05 -30.57 -34.38
N ALA A 17 -24.49 -30.36 -33.13
CA ALA A 17 -23.63 -30.46 -31.95
C ALA A 17 -23.87 -31.71 -31.08
N THR A 18 -22.77 -32.26 -30.56
CA THR A 18 -22.78 -33.29 -29.51
C THR A 18 -23.39 -32.77 -28.20
N SER A 19 -23.94 -33.65 -27.36
CA SER A 19 -24.54 -33.29 -26.06
C SER A 19 -23.66 -32.35 -25.20
N ARG A 20 -22.33 -32.60 -25.14
CA ARG A 20 -21.39 -31.72 -24.43
C ARG A 20 -21.27 -30.33 -25.06
N LYS A 21 -21.22 -30.25 -26.39
CA LYS A 21 -21.14 -28.98 -27.13
C LYS A 21 -22.43 -28.18 -26.99
N LYS A 22 -23.59 -28.85 -27.01
CA LYS A 22 -24.90 -28.22 -26.77
C LYS A 22 -24.94 -27.49 -25.43
N LYS A 23 -24.52 -28.14 -24.34
CA LYS A 23 -24.47 -27.51 -23.00
C LYS A 23 -23.64 -26.22 -22.98
N THR A 24 -22.47 -26.25 -23.61
CA THR A 24 -21.59 -25.07 -23.69
C THR A 24 -22.18 -23.99 -24.61
N LEU A 25 -22.81 -24.37 -25.72
CA LEU A 25 -23.52 -23.46 -26.62
C LEU A 25 -24.68 -22.75 -25.92
N THR A 26 -25.49 -23.48 -25.15
CA THR A 26 -26.59 -22.91 -24.36
C THR A 26 -26.05 -21.90 -23.35
N LEU A 27 -24.94 -22.24 -22.69
CA LEU A 27 -24.31 -21.35 -21.73
C LEU A 27 -23.80 -20.05 -22.38
N VAL A 28 -23.15 -20.14 -23.55
CA VAL A 28 -22.70 -18.96 -24.31
C VAL A 28 -23.89 -18.12 -24.75
N HIS A 29 -24.95 -18.76 -25.25
CA HIS A 29 -26.18 -18.08 -25.67
C HIS A 29 -26.83 -17.30 -24.52
N GLU A 30 -27.01 -17.92 -23.35
CA GLU A 30 -27.55 -17.26 -22.16
C GLU A 30 -26.70 -16.05 -21.72
N VAL A 31 -25.38 -16.21 -21.69
CA VAL A 31 -24.46 -15.14 -21.27
C VAL A 31 -24.50 -13.99 -22.26
N CYS A 32 -24.46 -14.27 -23.56
CA CYS A 32 -24.55 -13.24 -24.59
C CYS A 32 -25.91 -12.53 -24.59
N LYS A 33 -27.01 -13.25 -24.35
CA LYS A 33 -28.35 -12.65 -24.20
C LYS A 33 -28.38 -11.66 -23.03
N LYS A 34 -27.94 -12.08 -21.84
CA LYS A 34 -27.85 -11.20 -20.66
C LYS A 34 -26.93 -9.99 -20.89
N GLN A 35 -25.82 -10.18 -21.62
CA GLN A 35 -24.91 -9.10 -21.94
C GLN A 35 -25.53 -8.07 -22.90
N SER A 36 -26.40 -8.51 -23.82
CA SER A 36 -27.10 -7.60 -24.75
C SER A 36 -28.17 -6.75 -24.05
N GLU A 37 -28.80 -7.30 -23.00
CA GLU A 37 -29.75 -6.61 -22.12
C GLU A 37 -29.06 -5.64 -21.14
N SER A 38 -27.75 -5.77 -20.94
CA SER A 38 -26.97 -4.92 -20.03
C SER A 38 -26.59 -3.57 -20.67
N ASP A 39 -26.44 -2.54 -19.84
CA ASP A 39 -26.07 -1.18 -20.28
C ASP A 39 -24.65 -1.13 -20.85
N VAL A 40 -23.74 -1.95 -20.31
CA VAL A 40 -22.39 -2.16 -20.85
C VAL A 40 -22.40 -3.36 -21.77
N LYS A 41 -22.30 -3.14 -23.08
CA LYS A 41 -22.28 -4.19 -24.10
C LYS A 41 -20.84 -4.59 -24.46
N ASP A 42 -20.22 -5.44 -23.64
CA ASP A 42 -18.87 -5.98 -23.87
C ASP A 42 -18.92 -7.48 -24.24
N PHE A 43 -18.76 -7.77 -25.52
CA PHE A 43 -18.73 -9.13 -26.07
C PHE A 43 -17.31 -9.63 -26.34
N SER A 44 -16.30 -9.11 -25.63
CA SER A 44 -14.95 -9.63 -25.74
C SER A 44 -14.83 -11.05 -25.19
N LEU A 45 -13.99 -11.88 -25.83
CA LEU A 45 -13.85 -13.29 -25.46
C LEU A 45 -13.44 -13.48 -23.99
N GLY A 46 -12.63 -12.56 -23.44
CA GLY A 46 -12.25 -12.59 -22.03
C GLY A 46 -13.41 -12.26 -21.09
N THR A 47 -14.24 -11.27 -21.44
CA THR A 47 -15.43 -10.91 -20.65
C THR A 47 -16.45 -12.05 -20.66
N ILE A 48 -16.76 -12.61 -21.83
CA ILE A 48 -17.68 -13.76 -21.96
C ILE A 48 -17.13 -15.00 -21.24
N ALA A 49 -15.83 -15.29 -21.36
CA ALA A 49 -15.18 -16.38 -20.63
C ALA A 49 -15.27 -16.19 -19.10
N GLY A 50 -15.07 -14.97 -18.62
CA GLY A 50 -15.21 -14.64 -17.20
C GLY A 50 -16.65 -14.84 -16.71
N LEU A 51 -17.63 -14.34 -17.46
CA LEU A 51 -19.05 -14.46 -17.11
C LEU A 51 -19.55 -15.91 -17.12
N MET A 52 -18.97 -16.78 -17.96
CA MET A 52 -19.30 -18.20 -17.98
C MET A 52 -18.45 -19.04 -17.01
N ALA A 53 -17.39 -18.49 -16.41
CA ALA A 53 -16.47 -19.23 -15.54
C ALA A 53 -17.19 -19.83 -14.33
N ASP A 54 -18.06 -19.05 -13.69
CA ASP A 54 -18.84 -19.46 -12.50
C ASP A 54 -19.80 -20.62 -12.80
N LYS A 55 -20.21 -20.77 -14.06
CA LYS A 55 -21.12 -21.82 -14.53
C LYS A 55 -20.39 -23.04 -15.11
N GLY A 56 -19.07 -23.14 -14.93
CA GLY A 56 -18.24 -24.23 -15.48
C GLY A 56 -18.04 -24.15 -16.99
N GLY A 57 -18.06 -22.93 -17.53
CA GLY A 57 -17.86 -22.64 -18.94
C GLY A 57 -16.42 -22.81 -19.43
N LEU A 58 -16.20 -22.52 -20.72
CA LEU A 58 -14.88 -22.55 -21.33
C LEU A 58 -14.05 -21.35 -20.89
N SER A 59 -12.76 -21.56 -20.65
CA SER A 59 -11.81 -20.48 -20.38
C SER A 59 -11.52 -19.65 -21.64
N GLU A 60 -10.99 -18.44 -21.46
CA GLU A 60 -10.61 -17.56 -22.58
C GLU A 60 -9.63 -18.28 -23.54
N GLN A 61 -8.66 -19.01 -22.98
CA GLN A 61 -7.69 -19.79 -23.74
C GLN A 61 -8.39 -20.87 -24.60
N ALA A 62 -9.43 -21.52 -24.06
CA ALA A 62 -10.18 -22.55 -24.76
C ALA A 62 -11.05 -21.96 -25.89
N LEU A 63 -11.61 -20.77 -25.71
CA LEU A 63 -12.36 -20.07 -26.77
C LEU A 63 -11.48 -19.62 -27.94
N ARG A 64 -10.18 -19.40 -27.72
CA ARG A 64 -9.22 -19.07 -28.77
C ARG A 64 -8.79 -20.27 -29.63
N ASN A 65 -9.03 -21.50 -29.16
CA ASN A 65 -8.67 -22.70 -29.90
C ASN A 65 -9.50 -22.87 -31.19
N LYS A 66 -8.96 -23.61 -32.16
CA LYS A 66 -9.64 -23.93 -33.43
C LYS A 66 -10.95 -24.71 -33.21
N ASN A 67 -11.02 -25.54 -32.17
CA ASN A 67 -12.22 -26.32 -31.85
C ASN A 67 -13.39 -25.47 -31.31
N ALA A 68 -13.14 -24.20 -30.99
CA ALA A 68 -14.12 -23.27 -30.45
C ALA A 68 -14.69 -22.27 -31.48
N GLU A 69 -14.44 -22.49 -32.78
CA GLU A 69 -15.07 -21.73 -33.88
C GLU A 69 -16.61 -21.56 -33.73
N PRO A 70 -17.42 -22.60 -33.44
CA PRO A 70 -18.87 -22.41 -33.33
C PRO A 70 -19.26 -21.45 -32.19
N TYR A 71 -18.52 -21.44 -31.08
CA TYR A 71 -18.77 -20.51 -29.99
C TYR A 71 -18.35 -19.08 -30.35
N ARG A 72 -17.21 -18.93 -31.04
CA ARG A 72 -16.75 -17.62 -31.52
C ARG A 72 -17.71 -17.02 -32.54
N LEU A 73 -18.27 -17.83 -33.43
CA LEU A 73 -19.26 -17.40 -34.41
C LEU A 73 -20.56 -16.92 -33.74
N LEU A 74 -21.01 -17.62 -32.69
CA LEU A 74 -22.18 -17.19 -31.91
C LEU A 74 -21.91 -15.86 -31.19
N ILE A 75 -20.75 -15.71 -30.54
CA ILE A 75 -20.37 -14.47 -29.84
C ILE A 75 -20.23 -13.30 -30.83
N SER A 76 -19.63 -13.51 -32.01
CA SER A 76 -19.50 -12.45 -33.01
C SER A 76 -20.86 -11.98 -33.52
N ARG A 77 -21.83 -12.90 -33.66
CA ARG A 77 -23.17 -12.55 -34.13
C ARG A 77 -24.00 -11.82 -33.09
N TRP A 78 -23.85 -12.17 -31.82
CA TRP A 78 -24.41 -11.37 -30.72
C TRP A 78 -23.79 -9.97 -30.65
N ALA A 79 -22.48 -9.85 -30.93
CA ALA A 79 -21.81 -8.55 -30.98
C ALA A 79 -22.35 -7.69 -32.15
N GLU A 80 -22.47 -8.27 -33.35
CA GLU A 80 -23.05 -7.64 -34.54
C GLU A 80 -24.49 -7.17 -34.29
N TYR A 81 -25.35 -8.04 -33.73
CA TYR A 81 -26.73 -7.70 -33.37
C TYR A 81 -26.82 -6.54 -32.37
N SER A 82 -25.90 -6.50 -31.41
CA SER A 82 -25.84 -5.45 -30.39
C SER A 82 -25.21 -4.14 -30.89
N ASN A 83 -24.89 -4.03 -32.19
CA ASN A 83 -24.11 -2.94 -32.80
C ASN A 83 -22.78 -2.68 -32.08
N THR A 84 -22.15 -3.75 -31.57
CA THR A 84 -20.91 -3.68 -30.81
C THR A 84 -19.81 -4.51 -31.49
N THR A 85 -18.57 -4.33 -31.04
CA THR A 85 -17.43 -5.12 -31.51
C THR A 85 -17.02 -6.13 -30.44
N THR A 86 -16.52 -7.30 -30.87
CA THR A 86 -15.88 -8.29 -29.99
C THR A 86 -14.52 -7.81 -29.46
N LYS A 87 -14.05 -6.64 -29.89
CA LYS A 87 -12.85 -6.01 -29.35
C LYS A 87 -13.20 -5.35 -28.02
N LYS A 88 -12.41 -5.65 -26.99
CA LYS A 88 -12.52 -5.01 -25.67
C LYS A 88 -12.65 -3.49 -25.86
N PRO A 89 -13.69 -2.84 -25.35
CA PRO A 89 -13.82 -1.40 -25.46
C PRO A 89 -12.56 -0.77 -24.86
N LYS A 90 -11.92 0.15 -25.60
CA LYS A 90 -10.79 0.90 -25.06
C LYS A 90 -11.29 1.54 -23.76
N LYS A 91 -10.61 1.27 -22.64
CA LYS A 91 -10.93 1.92 -21.36
C LYS A 91 -11.05 3.41 -21.67
N LYS A 92 -12.23 4.01 -21.48
CA LYS A 92 -12.38 5.46 -21.57
C LYS A 92 -11.31 6.02 -20.64
N ALA A 93 -10.37 6.79 -21.21
CA ALA A 93 -9.38 7.47 -20.39
C ALA A 93 -10.18 8.27 -19.37
N ILE A 94 -9.91 8.04 -18.09
CA ILE A 94 -10.51 8.83 -17.02
C ILE A 94 -10.05 10.25 -17.28
N THR A 95 -10.94 11.09 -17.83
CA THR A 95 -10.67 12.50 -18.02
C THR A 95 -10.49 13.10 -16.64
N THR A 96 -9.27 13.52 -16.35
CA THR A 96 -9.02 14.29 -15.14
C THR A 96 -9.53 15.72 -15.36
N LEU A 97 -9.80 16.46 -14.29
CA LEU A 97 -10.15 17.89 -14.36
C LEU A 97 -9.12 18.69 -15.18
N ASN A 98 -7.84 18.29 -15.11
CA ASN A 98 -6.77 18.88 -15.92
C ASN A 98 -6.95 18.62 -17.43
N ASP A 99 -7.42 17.42 -17.82
CA ASP A 99 -7.71 17.09 -19.21
C ASP A 99 -8.91 17.88 -19.74
N GLU A 100 -9.91 18.13 -18.88
CA GLU A 100 -11.04 19.00 -19.20
C GLU A 100 -10.59 20.45 -19.42
N ILE A 101 -9.74 20.99 -18.52
CA ILE A 101 -9.15 22.34 -18.67
C ILE A 101 -8.35 22.43 -19.97
N LEU A 102 -7.50 21.43 -20.26
CA LEU A 102 -6.74 21.38 -21.51
C LEU A 102 -7.65 21.27 -22.74
N SER A 103 -8.81 20.62 -22.63
CA SER A 103 -9.77 20.50 -23.74
C SER A 103 -10.43 21.84 -24.09
N GLN A 104 -10.59 22.75 -23.12
CA GLN A 104 -11.18 24.08 -23.31
C GLN A 104 -10.21 25.08 -24.00
N ILE A 105 -8.91 24.81 -23.97
CA ILE A 105 -7.90 25.65 -24.63
C ILE A 105 -7.89 25.34 -26.13
N SER A 106 -8.29 26.31 -26.94
CA SER A 106 -8.36 26.18 -28.41
C SER A 106 -6.99 26.26 -29.07
N GLU A 107 -6.09 27.11 -28.57
CA GLU A 107 -4.77 27.31 -29.18
C GLU A 107 -3.80 26.16 -28.83
N PRO A 108 -3.24 25.43 -29.82
CA PRO A 108 -2.38 24.28 -29.55
C PRO A 108 -1.11 24.59 -28.75
N THR A 109 -0.50 25.75 -28.99
CA THR A 109 0.75 26.17 -28.32
C THR A 109 0.50 26.44 -26.85
N VAL A 110 -0.54 27.21 -26.53
CA VAL A 110 -0.95 27.49 -25.14
C VAL A 110 -1.37 26.21 -24.44
N LYS A 111 -2.08 25.32 -25.12
CA LYS A 111 -2.47 24.02 -24.57
C LYS A 111 -1.26 23.17 -24.20
N ALA A 112 -0.22 23.14 -25.04
CA ALA A 112 1.03 22.44 -24.75
C ALA A 112 1.75 23.05 -23.54
N LEU A 113 1.85 24.38 -23.47
CA LEU A 113 2.47 25.09 -22.35
C LEU A 113 1.75 24.82 -21.02
N VAL A 114 0.43 24.92 -21.00
CA VAL A 114 -0.39 24.60 -19.81
C VAL A 114 -0.24 23.13 -19.43
N GLY A 115 -0.18 22.22 -20.42
CA GLY A 115 0.09 20.80 -20.18
C GLY A 115 1.43 20.56 -19.49
N MET A 116 2.48 21.26 -19.91
CA MET A 116 3.80 21.20 -19.26
C MET A 116 3.75 21.72 -17.82
N ILE A 117 3.08 22.85 -17.58
CA ILE A 117 2.92 23.44 -16.23
C ILE A 117 2.16 22.50 -15.29
N ILE A 118 1.11 21.83 -15.79
CA ILE A 118 0.33 20.85 -15.01
C ILE A 118 1.21 19.65 -14.64
N ALA A 119 2.02 19.15 -15.58
CA ALA A 119 2.91 18.03 -15.34
C ALA A 119 3.98 18.37 -14.27
N GLU A 120 4.56 19.57 -14.37
CA GLU A 120 5.53 20.07 -13.39
C GLU A 120 4.91 20.24 -12.00
N ASN A 121 3.73 20.84 -11.91
CA ASN A 121 2.99 20.96 -10.65
C ASN A 121 2.69 19.59 -10.01
N LYS A 122 2.34 18.59 -10.82
CA LYS A 122 2.11 17.23 -10.33
C LYS A 122 3.40 16.62 -9.77
N LYS A 123 4.52 16.81 -10.46
CA LYS A 123 5.85 16.36 -10.00
C LYS A 123 6.21 17.02 -8.67
N LEU A 124 6.11 18.34 -8.57
CA LEU A 124 6.41 19.09 -7.35
C LEU A 124 5.52 18.68 -6.17
N LYS A 125 4.22 18.46 -6.39
CA LYS A 125 3.31 17.95 -5.36
C LYS A 125 3.70 16.56 -4.87
N ASN A 126 4.13 15.67 -5.77
CA ASN A 126 4.58 14.33 -5.42
C ASN A 126 5.88 14.38 -4.60
N GLU A 127 6.86 15.19 -5.02
CA GLU A 127 8.10 15.40 -4.28
C GLU A 127 7.83 15.98 -2.88
N ASN A 128 6.95 16.99 -2.78
CA ASN A 128 6.58 17.59 -1.51
C ASN A 128 5.87 16.58 -0.59
N ASN A 129 4.95 15.76 -1.12
CA ASN A 129 4.32 14.70 -0.36
C ASN A 129 5.33 13.64 0.11
N MET A 130 6.31 13.28 -0.73
CA MET A 130 7.37 12.37 -0.36
C MET A 130 8.22 12.93 0.79
N LEU A 131 8.62 14.20 0.70
CA LEU A 131 9.37 14.89 1.77
C LEU A 131 8.56 14.97 3.07
N LYS A 132 7.27 15.33 2.99
CA LYS A 132 6.37 15.35 4.15
C LYS A 132 6.28 13.99 4.83
N ASN A 133 6.16 12.93 4.05
CA ASN A 133 6.13 11.55 4.57
C ASN A 133 7.45 11.16 5.24
N GLN A 134 8.59 11.63 4.72
CA GLN A 134 9.90 11.40 5.35
C GLN A 134 10.07 12.16 6.68
N THR A 135 9.48 13.35 6.81
CA THR A 135 9.59 14.15 8.04
C THR A 135 8.68 13.67 9.19
N CYS A 136 7.63 12.91 8.89
CA CYS A 136 6.71 12.40 9.90
C CYS A 136 7.15 11.00 10.37
N ILE A 137 8.22 10.93 11.16
CA ILE A 137 8.60 9.69 11.84
C ILE A 137 7.72 9.57 13.08
N THR A 138 6.71 8.70 13.02
CA THR A 138 5.92 8.35 14.21
C THR A 138 6.75 7.38 15.05
N ILE A 139 7.41 7.91 16.09
CA ILE A 139 8.13 7.09 17.07
C ILE A 139 7.13 6.63 18.12
N ASP A 140 6.92 5.31 18.25
CA ASP A 140 6.09 4.75 19.31
C ASP A 140 6.86 4.84 20.65
N MET A 141 6.41 5.75 21.52
CA MET A 141 7.00 6.00 22.83
C MET A 141 6.43 5.09 23.95
N ARG A 142 5.61 4.08 23.61
CA ARG A 142 5.02 3.19 24.62
C ARG A 142 6.07 2.22 25.18
N ASN A 143 6.62 2.60 26.32
CA ASN A 143 7.33 1.78 27.31
C ASN A 143 8.67 1.15 26.85
N GLN A 144 9.69 2.00 26.71
CA GLN A 144 11.09 1.64 26.46
C GLN A 144 11.81 0.91 27.62
N LYS A 145 11.12 0.53 28.71
CA LYS A 145 11.77 -0.12 29.87
C LYS A 145 12.05 -1.62 29.68
N ASN A 146 11.47 -2.27 28.67
CA ASN A 146 11.50 -3.74 28.54
C ASN A 146 12.01 -4.23 27.17
N ALA A 147 12.73 -3.43 26.39
CA ALA A 147 13.19 -3.83 25.06
C ALA A 147 14.62 -4.39 25.06
N THR A 148 14.87 -5.45 25.83
CA THR A 148 16.00 -6.34 25.55
C THR A 148 15.57 -7.32 24.46
N SER A 149 15.57 -6.88 23.20
CA SER A 149 15.37 -7.77 22.05
C SER A 149 16.54 -7.61 21.08
N PRO A 150 17.26 -8.68 20.71
CA PRO A 150 18.54 -8.59 20.01
C PRO A 150 18.41 -8.39 18.49
N ASN A 151 17.25 -8.00 17.98
CA ASN A 151 16.97 -7.94 16.53
C ASN A 151 16.29 -6.64 16.11
N SER A 152 16.86 -5.51 16.49
CA SER A 152 16.54 -4.22 15.87
C SER A 152 17.84 -3.44 15.74
N ASP A 153 18.15 -3.07 14.51
CA ASP A 153 19.31 -2.26 14.06
C ASP A 153 19.26 -0.81 14.60
N ALA A 154 18.54 -0.60 15.69
CA ALA A 154 18.45 0.65 16.42
C ALA A 154 19.46 0.57 17.56
N VAL A 155 20.63 1.19 17.36
CA VAL A 155 21.59 1.44 18.44
C VAL A 155 20.92 2.41 19.41
N VAL A 156 20.34 1.88 20.48
CA VAL A 156 19.96 2.67 21.65
C VAL A 156 21.28 3.07 22.32
N VAL A 157 21.84 4.21 21.94
CA VAL A 157 22.95 4.80 22.69
C VAL A 157 22.35 5.34 23.98
N SER A 158 22.48 4.59 25.06
CA SER A 158 22.11 5.13 26.36
C SER A 158 23.08 6.27 26.66
N ALA A 159 22.60 7.43 27.09
CA ALA A 159 23.50 8.55 27.44
C ALA A 159 24.49 8.22 28.58
N LEU A 160 24.30 7.07 29.24
CA LEU A 160 25.22 6.47 30.20
C LEU A 160 26.44 5.81 29.51
N ASP A 161 26.29 5.28 28.29
CA ASP A 161 27.36 4.63 27.52
C ASP A 161 28.42 5.63 27.00
N ASP A 162 28.08 6.93 26.94
CA ASP A 162 28.96 8.01 26.49
C ASP A 162 29.82 8.62 27.62
N LEU A 163 29.74 8.11 28.86
CA LEU A 163 30.54 8.62 29.96
C LEU A 163 32.00 8.19 29.81
N THR A 164 32.91 9.17 29.84
CA THR A 164 34.35 8.91 29.81
C THR A 164 34.83 8.28 31.11
N GLU A 165 35.91 7.48 31.05
CA GLU A 165 36.50 6.88 32.26
C GLU A 165 36.83 7.93 33.34
N THR A 166 37.20 9.14 32.93
CA THR A 166 37.45 10.28 33.82
C THR A 166 36.20 10.75 34.55
N GLU A 167 35.05 10.79 33.88
CA GLU A 167 33.76 11.19 34.49
C GLU A 167 33.26 10.11 35.46
N ILE A 168 33.40 8.84 35.08
CA ILE A 168 33.06 7.71 35.95
C ILE A 168 33.91 7.74 37.23
N ASN A 169 35.21 7.99 37.09
CA ASN A 169 36.12 8.09 38.24
C ASN A 169 35.80 9.31 39.13
N ALA A 170 35.41 10.45 38.54
CA ALA A 170 34.97 11.61 39.30
C ALA A 170 33.67 11.33 40.08
N LEU A 171 32.71 10.63 39.49
CA LEU A 171 31.47 10.22 40.17
C LEU A 171 31.75 9.24 41.31
N ARG A 172 32.67 8.28 41.13
CA ARG A 172 33.09 7.35 42.19
C ARG A 172 33.73 8.08 43.36
N ASP A 173 34.61 9.04 43.08
CA ASP A 173 35.28 9.81 44.13
C ASP A 173 34.30 10.72 44.88
N ALA A 174 33.32 11.30 44.18
CA ALA A 174 32.30 12.19 44.75
C ALA A 174 31.39 11.53 45.81
N VAL A 175 31.31 10.20 45.85
CA VAL A 175 30.60 9.42 46.89
C VAL A 175 31.52 8.52 47.72
N SER A 176 32.84 8.70 47.59
CA SER A 176 33.83 7.91 48.33
C SER A 176 33.83 8.25 49.82
N GLU A 177 33.89 7.21 50.65
CA GLU A 177 34.03 7.39 52.10
C GLU A 177 35.32 8.12 52.48
N ARG A 178 36.38 7.96 51.68
CA ARG A 178 37.66 8.65 51.90
C ARG A 178 37.47 10.16 51.74
N PHE A 179 36.85 10.58 50.64
CA PHE A 179 36.58 11.99 50.36
C PHE A 179 35.69 12.63 51.44
N PHE A 180 34.68 11.90 51.91
CA PHE A 180 33.81 12.37 52.99
C PHE A 180 34.56 12.50 54.33
N LYS A 181 35.47 11.58 54.65
CA LYS A 181 36.31 11.67 55.86
C LYS A 181 37.29 12.85 55.78
N GLU A 182 37.95 13.06 54.65
CA GLU A 182 38.87 14.19 54.44
C GLU A 182 38.16 15.55 54.54
N ARG A 183 36.89 15.60 54.10
CA ARG A 183 36.08 16.82 54.12
C ARG A 183 35.24 17.01 55.38
N GLY A 184 35.20 16.01 56.27
CA GLY A 184 34.37 16.03 57.48
C GLY A 184 32.86 15.96 57.20
N TRP A 185 32.49 15.32 56.08
CA TRP A 185 31.11 15.14 55.64
C TRP A 185 30.54 13.82 56.12
N THR A 186 29.24 13.80 56.40
CA THR A 186 28.49 12.59 56.76
C THR A 186 27.29 12.41 55.84
N ALA A 187 27.02 11.17 55.46
CA ALA A 187 25.87 10.80 54.64
C ALA A 187 24.76 10.16 55.50
N ASP A 188 23.52 10.62 55.33
CA ASP A 188 22.34 9.98 55.92
C ASP A 188 21.89 8.77 55.07
N GLU A 189 21.07 7.88 55.63
CA GLU A 189 20.48 6.71 54.94
C GLU A 189 19.70 7.06 53.66
N GLN A 190 19.13 8.27 53.60
CA GLN A 190 18.41 8.80 52.43
C GLN A 190 19.35 9.47 51.40
N GLY A 191 20.66 9.28 51.53
CA GLY A 191 21.68 9.79 50.60
C GLY A 191 21.87 11.31 50.63
N ARG A 192 21.51 11.98 51.74
CA ARG A 192 21.78 13.40 52.00
C ARG A 192 23.19 13.56 52.56
N VAL A 193 23.94 14.56 52.10
CA VAL A 193 25.29 14.85 52.63
C VAL A 193 25.25 16.10 53.50
N LYS A 194 25.82 16.02 54.69
CA LYS A 194 25.89 17.11 55.67
C LYS A 194 27.32 17.39 56.11
N GLU A 195 27.58 18.65 56.45
CA GLU A 195 28.80 19.10 57.10
C GLU A 195 28.43 19.75 58.43
N LYS A 196 28.91 19.19 59.55
CA LYS A 196 28.66 19.72 60.91
C LYS A 196 27.17 20.06 61.19
N GLY A 197 26.26 19.26 60.63
CA GLY A 197 24.81 19.42 60.80
C GLY A 197 24.09 20.24 59.71
N TYR A 198 24.82 20.95 58.85
CA TYR A 198 24.24 21.71 57.74
C TYR A 198 24.20 20.87 56.45
N PRO A 199 23.09 20.87 55.69
CA PRO A 199 22.99 20.11 54.45
C PRO A 199 23.85 20.74 53.35
N VAL A 200 24.82 19.99 52.85
CA VAL A 200 25.66 20.38 51.70
C VAL A 200 24.96 19.95 50.41
N TYR A 201 24.49 18.70 50.36
CA TYR A 201 23.72 18.16 49.25
C TYR A 201 22.36 17.65 49.71
N LYS A 202 21.36 17.77 48.84
CA LYS A 202 19.98 17.35 49.11
C LYS A 202 19.87 15.82 49.24
N THR A 203 18.77 15.37 49.83
CA THR A 203 18.40 13.95 49.85
C THR A 203 18.44 13.35 48.45
N GLY A 204 18.94 12.12 48.34
CA GLY A 204 19.07 11.41 47.07
C GLY A 204 20.37 11.65 46.31
N TYR A 205 21.26 12.56 46.75
CA TYR A 205 22.54 12.81 46.07
C TYR A 205 23.40 11.53 45.98
N VAL A 206 23.70 10.91 47.11
CA VAL A 206 24.55 9.70 47.15
C VAL A 206 23.84 8.52 46.46
N THR A 207 22.52 8.41 46.66
CA THR A 207 21.72 7.31 46.11
C THR A 207 21.60 7.40 44.58
N ALA A 208 21.46 8.61 44.02
CA ALA A 208 21.39 8.81 42.59
C ALA A 208 22.72 8.49 41.91
N ILE A 209 23.83 8.97 42.47
CA ILE A 209 25.17 8.69 41.92
C ILE A 209 25.49 7.19 41.99
N LYS A 210 25.13 6.52 43.09
CA LYS A 210 25.30 5.05 43.19
C LYS A 210 24.49 4.28 42.15
N LYS A 211 23.24 4.67 41.91
CA LYS A 211 22.40 4.05 40.87
C LYS A 211 22.98 4.24 39.47
N ILE A 212 23.48 5.43 39.16
CA ILE A 212 24.16 5.71 37.88
C ILE A 212 25.40 4.82 37.72
N LEU A 213 26.18 4.64 38.79
CA LEU A 213 27.36 3.76 38.79
C LEU A 213 27.03 2.26 38.76
N GLU A 214 25.82 1.85 39.16
CA GLU A 214 25.33 0.47 39.09
C GLU A 214 24.71 0.13 37.72
N GLU A 215 24.23 1.14 36.98
CA GLU A 215 23.63 1.02 35.65
C GLU A 215 24.67 1.11 34.52
N LEU A 216 25.88 1.60 34.84
CA LEU A 216 27.11 1.57 34.02
C LEU A 216 27.83 0.21 34.14
#